data_AF-T1EH38-F1
#
_entry.id   AF-T1EH38-F1
#
_cell.length_a   1.000
_cell.length_b   1.000
_cell.length_c   1.000
_cell.angle_alpha   90.00
_cell.angle_beta   90.00
_cell.angle_gamma   90.00
#
_symmetry.space_group_name_H-M   'P 1'
#
loop_
_entity.id
_entity.type
_entity.pdbx_description
1 polymer ?
#
loop_
_entity_poly.entity_id
_entity_poly.type
_entity_poly.pdbx_seq_one_letter_code
_entity_poly.pdbx_strand_id
1 'polypeptide(L)'
;FMKTDPQISEFTAELMKFDKLEEETFELPDFITVGPFLLDSSQLKKTVINYIQQWKAGICQKLNEKYHILLNNMLIFIDEQSQSLSRPLRDLEDIRLLMISLDSILERQIEMDMNIIPIE
;
A
#
# COMPACT_ATOMS: atom_id res chain seq x y z
N PHE A 1 11.77 1.27 6.61
CA PHE A 1 10.52 1.62 5.93
C PHE A 1 9.35 0.74 6.41
N MET A 2 9.26 -0.55 6.10
CA MET A 2 8.09 -1.37 6.50
C MET A 2 7.89 -1.58 8.00
N LYS A 3 8.95 -1.46 8.82
CA LYS A 3 8.82 -1.51 10.29
C LYS A 3 8.17 -0.26 10.89
N THR A 4 8.05 0.82 10.11
CA THR A 4 7.54 2.12 10.57
C THR A 4 6.04 2.29 10.32
N ASP A 5 5.37 1.24 9.82
CA ASP A 5 3.98 1.26 9.34
C ASP A 5 3.61 2.51 8.52
N PRO A 6 4.33 2.79 7.43
CA PRO A 6 4.16 4.02 6.67
C PRO A 6 2.76 4.12 6.07
N GLN A 7 2.21 5.33 6.10
CA GLN A 7 0.93 5.69 5.49
C GLN A 7 1.07 5.73 3.96
N ILE A 8 -0.05 5.65 3.20
CA ILE A 8 -0.01 5.68 1.72
C ILE A 8 0.69 6.93 1.21
N SER A 9 0.48 8.07 1.86
CA SER A 9 1.15 9.33 1.54
C SER A 9 2.68 9.19 1.59
N GLU A 10 3.22 8.48 2.58
CA GLU A 10 4.66 8.23 2.69
C GLU A 10 5.17 7.29 1.59
N PHE A 11 4.39 6.27 1.20
CA PHE A 11 4.71 5.42 0.04
C PHE A 11 4.74 6.22 -1.27
N THR A 12 3.75 7.09 -1.50
CA THR A 12 3.72 7.94 -2.70
C THR A 12 4.90 8.92 -2.73
N ALA A 13 5.25 9.49 -1.58
CA ALA A 13 6.43 10.37 -1.46
C ALA A 13 7.73 9.60 -1.71
N GLU A 14 7.85 8.36 -1.23
CA GLU A 14 8.99 7.48 -1.51
C GLU A 14 9.07 7.16 -3.01
N LEU A 15 7.94 6.83 -3.65
CA LEU A 15 7.87 6.54 -5.09
C LEU A 15 8.30 7.74 -5.93
N MET A 16 7.79 8.93 -5.59
CA MET A 16 8.19 10.18 -6.25
C MET A 16 9.69 10.49 -6.12
N LYS A 17 10.33 10.11 -5.01
CA LYS A 17 11.80 10.23 -4.87
C LYS A 17 12.51 9.29 -5.85
N PHE A 18 12.04 8.07 -6.00
CA PHE A 18 12.60 7.12 -6.96
C PHE A 18 12.35 7.55 -8.41
N ASP A 19 11.24 8.21 -8.72
CA ASP A 19 10.98 8.82 -10.04
C ASP A 19 12.00 9.92 -10.34
N LYS A 20 12.22 10.85 -9.39
CA LYS A 20 13.25 11.89 -9.55
C LYS A 20 14.65 11.32 -9.72
N LEU A 21 15.00 10.30 -8.95
CA LEU A 21 16.30 9.64 -9.05
C LEU A 21 16.49 8.96 -10.42
N GLU A 22 15.42 8.41 -11.00
CA GLU A 22 15.44 7.83 -12.34
C GLU A 22 15.64 8.91 -13.42
N GLU A 23 14.98 10.06 -13.28
CA GLU A 23 15.14 11.22 -14.16
C GLU A 23 16.57 11.79 -14.09
N GLU A 24 17.11 12.01 -12.88
CA GLU A 24 18.50 12.43 -12.68
C GLU A 24 19.51 11.43 -13.29
N THR A 25 19.22 10.12 -13.18
CA THR A 25 20.05 9.06 -13.76
C THR A 25 20.03 9.10 -15.29
N PHE A 26 18.90 9.47 -15.88
CA PHE A 26 18.74 9.61 -17.32
C PHE A 26 19.45 10.84 -17.87
N GLU A 27 19.41 11.97 -17.15
CA GLU A 27 20.03 13.25 -17.53
C GLU A 27 21.56 13.26 -17.51
N LEU A 28 22.20 12.35 -16.75
CA LEU A 28 23.66 12.20 -16.74
C LEU A 28 24.20 11.99 -18.18
N PRO A 29 25.45 12.35 -18.50
CA PRO A 29 26.03 12.07 -19.82
C PRO A 29 26.46 10.59 -19.94
N ASP A 30 26.26 9.99 -21.12
CA ASP A 30 26.67 8.60 -21.41
C ASP A 30 28.20 8.43 -21.49
N PHE A 31 28.91 9.51 -21.80
CA PHE A 31 30.35 9.52 -21.91
C PHE A 31 30.92 10.67 -21.09
N ILE A 32 31.82 10.35 -20.16
CA ILE A 32 32.52 11.33 -19.34
C ILE A 32 34.00 11.26 -19.66
N THR A 33 34.54 12.34 -20.22
CA THR A 33 36.00 12.49 -20.39
C THR A 33 36.64 12.88 -19.07
N VAL A 34 37.48 12.00 -18.53
CA VAL A 34 38.28 12.22 -17.31
C VAL A 34 39.75 12.28 -17.71
N GLY A 35 40.24 13.49 -18.01
CA GLY A 35 41.60 13.70 -18.51
C GLY A 35 41.81 12.99 -19.86
N PRO A 36 42.85 12.13 -20.02
CA PRO A 36 43.08 11.39 -21.26
C PRO A 36 42.17 10.16 -21.43
N PHE A 37 41.28 9.86 -20.48
CA PHE A 37 40.41 8.68 -20.51
C PHE A 37 38.96 9.04 -20.82
N LEU A 38 38.28 8.17 -21.58
CA LEU A 38 36.84 8.24 -21.84
C LEU A 38 36.14 7.15 -21.01
N LEU A 39 35.28 7.55 -20.09
CA LEU A 39 34.44 6.65 -19.32
C LEU A 39 33.10 6.50 -20.03
N ASP A 40 32.77 5.28 -20.45
CA ASP A 40 31.44 4.89 -20.90
C ASP A 40 30.57 4.56 -19.68
N SER A 41 29.61 5.43 -19.37
CA SER A 41 28.66 5.28 -18.28
C SER A 41 27.35 4.62 -18.72
N SER A 42 27.17 4.32 -20.02
CA SER A 42 25.90 3.85 -20.57
C SER A 42 25.41 2.55 -19.93
N GLN A 43 26.32 1.60 -19.70
CA GLN A 43 26.01 0.34 -19.04
C GLN A 43 25.68 0.53 -17.56
N LEU A 44 26.38 1.45 -16.88
CA LEU A 44 26.14 1.78 -15.47
C LEU A 44 24.76 2.43 -15.28
N LYS A 45 24.36 3.33 -16.17
CA LYS A 45 23.01 3.92 -16.12
C LYS A 45 21.93 2.88 -16.25
N LYS A 46 22.06 1.96 -17.22
CA LYS A 46 21.10 0.89 -17.44
C LYS A 46 20.97 -0.02 -16.21
N THR A 47 22.08 -0.36 -15.57
CA THR A 47 22.02 -1.17 -14.36
C THR A 47 21.35 -0.43 -13.20
N VAL A 48 21.67 0.86 -13.00
CA VAL A 48 21.04 1.69 -11.97
C VAL A 48 19.53 1.85 -12.19
N ILE A 49 19.09 2.15 -13.42
CA ILE A 49 17.66 2.22 -13.76
C ILE A 49 16.96 0.89 -13.46
N ASN A 50 17.56 -0.23 -13.85
CA ASN A 50 17.01 -1.56 -13.57
C ASN A 50 16.90 -1.81 -12.05
N TYR A 51 17.88 -1.39 -11.25
CA TYR A 51 17.77 -1.46 -9.79
C TYR A 51 16.61 -0.61 -9.27
N ILE A 52 16.49 0.65 -9.71
CA ILE A 52 15.39 1.53 -9.29
C ILE A 52 14.02 0.90 -9.62
N GLN A 53 13.87 0.34 -10.81
CA GLN A 53 12.65 -0.36 -11.23
C GLN A 53 12.34 -1.58 -10.36
N GLN A 54 13.35 -2.39 -10.01
CA GLN A 54 13.19 -3.52 -9.09
C GLN A 54 12.77 -3.06 -7.69
N TRP A 55 13.36 -1.96 -7.19
CA TRP A 55 12.97 -1.37 -5.90
C TRP A 55 11.54 -0.87 -5.92
N LYS A 56 11.12 -0.14 -6.97
CA LYS A 56 9.73 0.31 -7.16
C LYS A 56 8.76 -0.89 -7.15
N ALA A 57 9.06 -1.92 -7.94
CA ALA A 57 8.23 -3.12 -8.01
C ALA A 57 8.11 -3.84 -6.65
N GLY A 58 9.23 -4.00 -5.92
CA GLY A 58 9.22 -4.63 -4.60
C GLY A 58 8.40 -3.85 -3.57
N ILE A 59 8.47 -2.51 -3.59
CA ILE A 59 7.67 -1.65 -2.71
C ILE A 59 6.18 -1.76 -3.07
N CYS A 60 5.83 -1.66 -4.35
CA CYS A 60 4.45 -1.79 -4.83
C CYS A 60 3.84 -3.16 -4.50
N GLN A 61 4.58 -4.25 -4.69
CA GLN A 61 4.11 -5.59 -4.35
C GLN A 61 3.75 -5.69 -2.87
N LYS A 62 4.60 -5.14 -2.00
CA LYS A 62 4.39 -5.20 -0.55
C LYS A 62 3.26 -4.31 -0.07
N LEU A 63 3.09 -3.15 -0.71
CA LEU A 63 1.92 -2.30 -0.52
C LEU A 63 0.64 -3.05 -0.89
N ASN A 64 0.64 -3.70 -2.06
CA ASN A 64 -0.49 -4.48 -2.55
C ASN A 64 -0.82 -5.65 -1.62
N GLU A 65 0.18 -6.40 -1.14
CA GLU A 65 -0.02 -7.47 -0.17
C GLU A 65 -0.67 -6.95 1.14
N LYS A 66 -0.20 -5.80 1.66
CA LYS A 66 -0.77 -5.18 2.87
C LYS A 66 -2.24 -4.79 2.65
N TYR A 67 -2.56 -4.13 1.54
CA TYR A 67 -3.94 -3.71 1.26
C TYR A 67 -4.86 -4.87 0.94
N HIS A 68 -4.39 -5.90 0.24
CA HIS A 68 -5.17 -7.11 0.03
C HIS A 68 -5.56 -7.78 1.35
N ILE A 69 -4.64 -7.87 2.31
CA ILE A 69 -4.94 -8.45 3.63
C ILE A 69 -5.95 -7.58 4.37
N LEU A 70 -5.74 -6.26 4.39
CA LEU A 70 -6.64 -5.32 5.08
C LEU A 70 -8.05 -5.36 4.48
N LEU A 71 -8.17 -5.35 3.16
CA LEU A 71 -9.44 -5.43 2.44
C LEU A 71 -10.14 -6.77 2.67
N ASN A 72 -9.40 -7.89 2.63
CA ASN A 72 -9.98 -9.20 2.94
C ASN A 72 -10.49 -9.28 4.38
N ASN A 73 -9.76 -8.72 5.34
CA ASN A 73 -10.20 -8.67 6.73
C ASN A 73 -11.49 -7.84 6.88
N MET A 74 -11.60 -6.73 6.16
CA MET A 74 -12.83 -5.94 6.13
C MET A 74 -14.00 -6.69 5.50
N LEU A 75 -13.78 -7.40 4.38
CA LEU A 75 -14.82 -8.21 3.74
C LEU A 75 -15.33 -9.32 4.66
N ILE A 76 -14.42 -10.01 5.37
CA ILE A 76 -14.78 -11.03 6.36
C ILE A 76 -15.62 -10.40 7.47
N PHE A 77 -15.21 -9.24 7.99
CA PHE A 77 -15.97 -8.52 9.01
C PHE A 77 -17.37 -8.15 8.51
N ILE A 78 -17.50 -7.63 7.29
CA ILE A 78 -18.80 -7.29 6.71
C ILE A 78 -19.69 -8.54 6.56
N ASP A 79 -19.14 -9.67 6.13
CA ASP A 79 -19.89 -10.92 5.97
C ASP A 79 -20.37 -11.48 7.33
N GLU A 80 -19.51 -11.44 8.35
CA GLU A 80 -19.86 -11.85 9.72
C GLU A 80 -21.01 -11.00 10.29
N GLN A 81 -20.93 -9.68 10.10
CA GLN A 81 -21.97 -8.75 10.55
C GLN A 81 -23.27 -8.92 9.75
N SER A 82 -23.17 -9.13 8.43
CA SER A 82 -24.32 -9.42 7.57
C SER A 82 -25.04 -10.71 8.00
N GLN A 83 -24.30 -11.78 8.30
CA GLN A 83 -24.89 -13.02 8.80
C GLN A 83 -25.56 -12.83 10.16
N SER A 84 -24.92 -12.10 11.09
CA SER A 84 -25.46 -11.77 12.40
C SER A 84 -26.76 -10.97 12.31
N LEU A 85 -26.80 -9.95 11.42
CA LEU A 85 -27.98 -9.14 11.14
C LEU A 85 -29.11 -9.91 10.44
N SER A 86 -28.77 -10.94 9.64
CA SER A 86 -29.76 -11.75 8.90
C SER A 86 -30.49 -12.80 9.76
N ARG A 87 -30.05 -13.04 11.00
CA ARG A 87 -30.68 -14.06 11.87
C ARG A 87 -32.13 -13.66 12.22
N PRO A 88 -33.09 -14.59 12.10
CA PRO A 88 -34.47 -14.32 12.48
C PRO A 88 -34.60 -14.18 13.99
N LEU A 89 -35.16 -13.05 14.43
CA LEU A 89 -35.41 -12.71 15.83
C LEU A 89 -36.48 -13.62 16.45
N ARG A 90 -36.12 -14.42 17.45
CA ARG A 90 -37.05 -15.34 18.14
C ARG A 90 -37.12 -15.08 19.64
N ASP A 91 -36.02 -14.64 20.26
CA ASP A 91 -35.98 -14.33 21.68
C ASP A 91 -35.22 -13.04 22.01
N LEU A 92 -35.15 -12.72 23.31
CA LEU A 92 -34.47 -11.52 23.80
C LEU A 92 -32.94 -11.62 23.69
N GLU A 93 -32.40 -12.85 23.63
CA GLU A 93 -30.97 -13.10 23.48
C GLU A 93 -30.53 -12.82 22.04
N ASP A 94 -31.38 -13.13 21.05
CA ASP A 94 -31.17 -12.76 19.65
C ASP A 94 -31.08 -11.23 19.48
N ILE A 95 -31.94 -10.48 20.17
CA ILE A 95 -31.91 -9.00 20.16
C ILE A 95 -30.60 -8.49 20.79
N ARG A 96 -30.14 -9.12 21.88
CA ARG A 96 -28.89 -8.76 22.57
C ARG A 96 -27.67 -8.98 21.66
N LEU A 97 -27.62 -10.11 20.96
CA LEU A 97 -26.57 -10.41 19.98
C LEU A 97 -26.57 -9.41 18.81
N LEU A 98 -27.76 -9.02 18.33
CA LEU A 98 -27.93 -8.00 17.30
C LEU A 98 -27.44 -6.62 17.74
N MET A 99 -27.73 -6.18 18.97
CA MET A 99 -27.20 -4.91 19.49
C MET A 99 -25.68 -4.91 19.60
N ILE A 100 -25.08 -6.01 20.08
CA ILE A 100 -23.62 -6.14 20.17
C ILE A 100 -22.96 -6.09 18.78
N SER A 101 -23.57 -6.78 17.82
CA SER A 101 -23.16 -6.74 16.41
C SER A 101 -23.24 -5.31 15.85
N LEU A 102 -24.33 -4.59 16.10
CA LEU A 102 -24.50 -3.21 15.65
C LEU A 102 -23.49 -2.23 16.29
N ASP A 103 -23.25 -2.34 17.60
CA ASP A 103 -22.24 -1.53 18.29
C ASP A 103 -20.84 -1.78 17.73
N SER A 104 -20.52 -3.05 17.44
CA SER A 104 -19.23 -3.41 16.83
C SER A 104 -19.04 -2.85 15.41
N ILE A 105 -20.13 -2.71 14.64
CA ILE A 105 -20.11 -2.07 13.33
C ILE A 105 -19.81 -0.58 13.49
N LEU A 106 -20.48 0.12 14.41
CA LEU A 106 -20.29 1.54 14.62
C LEU A 106 -18.89 1.88 15.11
N GLU A 107 -18.31 1.06 16.00
CA GLU A 107 -16.93 1.23 16.46
C GLU A 107 -15.91 1.06 15.33
N ARG A 108 -16.10 0.04 14.48
CA ARG A 108 -15.18 -0.25 13.37
C ARG A 108 -15.44 0.60 12.12
N GLN A 109 -16.59 1.24 12.01
CA GLN A 109 -16.95 2.06 10.84
C GLN A 109 -15.95 3.20 10.64
N ILE A 110 -15.55 3.89 11.71
CA ILE A 110 -14.58 5.00 11.64
C ILE A 110 -13.20 4.49 11.16
N GLU A 111 -12.77 3.33 11.67
CA GLU A 111 -11.52 2.69 11.27
C GLU A 111 -11.57 2.20 9.82
N MET A 112 -12.69 1.64 9.38
CA MET A 112 -12.90 1.23 8.00
C MET A 112 -12.90 2.42 7.05
N ASP A 113 -13.63 3.49 7.36
CA ASP A 113 -13.68 4.71 6.55
C ASP A 113 -12.28 5.34 6.41
N MET A 114 -11.52 5.46 7.50
CA MET A 114 -10.15 5.99 7.48
C MET A 114 -9.17 5.15 6.62
N ASN A 115 -9.39 3.84 6.56
CA ASN A 115 -8.52 2.92 5.82
C ASN A 115 -8.97 2.70 4.36
N ILE A 116 -10.23 2.96 4.01
CA ILE A 116 -10.77 2.86 2.64
C ILE A 116 -10.46 4.11 1.82
N ILE A 117 -10.56 5.31 2.41
CA ILE A 117 -10.29 6.60 1.74
C ILE A 117 -8.96 6.62 0.96
N PRO A 118 -7.83 6.08 1.47
CA PRO A 118 -6.58 6.14 0.73
C PRO A 118 -6.45 5.03 -0.34
N ILE A 119 -7.39 4.08 -0.42
CA ILE A 119 -7.42 3.00 -1.43
C ILE A 119 -8.20 3.41 -2.70
N GLU A 120 -9.15 4.36 -2.61
CA GLU A 120 -9.87 4.98 -3.75
C GLU A 120 -9.00 5.93 -4.57
#